data_AF-A0A350XDI3-F1
#
_entry.id   AF-A0A350XDI3-F1
#
_cell.length_a   1.000
_cell.length_b   1.000
_cell.length_c   1.000
_cell.angle_alpha   90.00
_cell.angle_beta   90.00
_cell.angle_gamma   90.00
#
_symmetry.space_group_name_H-M   'P 1'
#
loop_
_entity.id
_entity.type
_entity.pdbx_description
1 polymer ?
#
loop_
_entity_poly.entity_id
_entity_poly.type
_entity_poly.pdbx_seq_one_letter_code
_entity_poly.pdbx_strand_id
1 'polypeptide(L)'
;MKQLIRVEGFCLIGHIVTMVFGWAGLLLVLPHPEVVLNLPAFGQKVFQWSMAGGGVVNIILGAIAVAIFAYRTLGAWHWLTFMLPAVCISLSSELLGTGTGFPFGDYHYLNGLGYKIAGLVPFTIPISWFYMG
;
A
#
# COMPACT_ATOMS: atom_id res chain seq x y z
N MET A 1 -6.32 7.70 24.11
CA MET A 1 -6.64 8.75 23.10
C MET A 1 -5.43 9.51 22.59
N LYS A 2 -4.62 10.19 23.42
CA LYS A 2 -3.45 10.96 22.93
C LYS A 2 -2.41 10.14 22.15
N GLN A 3 -2.17 8.89 22.57
CA GLN A 3 -1.27 7.98 21.86
C GLN A 3 -1.79 7.61 20.47
N LEU A 4 -3.08 7.28 20.35
CA LEU A 4 -3.71 6.97 19.05
C LEU A 4 -3.55 8.13 18.06
N ILE A 5 -3.77 9.37 18.49
CA ILE A 5 -3.59 10.56 17.65
C ILE A 5 -2.13 10.69 17.15
N ARG A 6 -1.15 10.41 18.02
CA ARG A 6 0.26 10.45 17.63
C ARG A 6 0.61 9.37 16.60
N VAL A 7 0.09 8.16 16.79
CA VAL A 7 0.29 7.05 15.85
C VAL A 7 -0.41 7.34 14.52
N GLU A 8 -1.66 7.79 14.56
CA GLU A 8 -2.42 8.26 13.39
C GLU A 8 -1.63 9.29 12.59
N GLY A 9 -1.15 10.34 13.26
CA GLY A 9 -0.36 11.40 12.63
C GLY A 9 0.96 10.91 12.07
N PHE A 10 1.69 10.06 12.80
CA PHE A 10 2.93 9.45 12.32
C PHE A 10 2.71 8.61 11.07
N CYS A 11 1.68 7.75 11.08
CA CYS A 11 1.32 6.91 9.95
C CYS A 11 0.88 7.74 8.74
N LEU A 12 0.08 8.79 8.95
CA LEU A 12 -0.35 9.68 7.89
C LEU A 12 0.84 10.44 7.26
N ILE A 13 1.73 11.01 8.09
CA ILE A 13 2.93 11.70 7.61
C ILE A 13 3.82 10.72 6.83
N GLY A 14 4.05 9.52 7.35
CA GLY A 14 4.83 8.51 6.66
C GLY A 14 4.19 8.05 5.34
N HIS A 15 2.86 7.91 5.29
CA HIS A 15 2.12 7.61 4.06
C HIS A 15 2.32 8.73 3.02
N ILE A 16 2.20 10.00 3.41
CA ILE A 16 2.41 11.14 2.51
C ILE A 16 3.86 11.19 2.02
N VAL A 17 4.84 11.04 2.91
CA VAL A 17 6.27 11.07 2.56
C VAL A 17 6.61 9.95 1.58
N THR A 18 6.14 8.73 1.83
CA THR A 18 6.37 7.59 0.93
C THR A 18 5.68 7.75 -0.41
N MET A 19 4.47 8.34 -0.44
CA MET A 19 3.76 8.64 -1.68
C MET A 19 4.50 9.69 -2.52
N VAL A 20 4.92 10.80 -1.92
CA VAL A 20 5.70 11.84 -2.60
C VAL A 20 7.04 11.29 -3.11
N PHE A 21 7.73 10.49 -2.29
CA PHE A 21 8.95 9.80 -2.71
C PHE A 21 8.70 8.86 -3.90
N GLY A 22 7.62 8.07 -3.86
CA GLY A 22 7.21 7.19 -4.96
C GLY A 22 6.94 7.97 -6.25
N TRP A 23 6.24 9.10 -6.17
CA TRP A 23 6.02 9.99 -7.31
C TRP A 23 7.31 10.60 -7.84
N ALA A 24 8.23 11.04 -6.99
CA ALA A 24 9.55 11.49 -7.44
C ALA A 24 10.29 10.38 -8.19
N GLY A 25 10.23 9.13 -7.70
CA GLY A 25 10.77 7.98 -8.40
C GLY A 25 10.14 7.77 -9.78
N LEU A 26 8.82 7.80 -9.87
CA LEU A 26 8.08 7.60 -11.12
C LEU A 26 8.31 8.73 -12.15
N LEU A 27 8.32 9.98 -11.70
CA LEU A 27 8.34 11.16 -12.58
C LEU A 27 9.74 11.64 -12.93
N LEU A 28 10.71 11.45 -12.04
CA LEU A 28 12.06 12.00 -12.20
C LEU A 28 13.12 10.92 -12.43
N VAL A 29 12.95 9.73 -11.85
CA VAL A 29 14.00 8.70 -11.86
C VAL A 29 13.77 7.66 -12.95
N LEU A 30 12.57 7.10 -13.08
CA LEU A 30 12.28 6.11 -14.12
C LEU A 30 12.47 6.63 -15.55
N PRO A 31 12.12 7.90 -15.90
CA PRO A 31 12.37 8.42 -17.24
C PRO A 31 13.84 8.74 -17.52
N HIS A 32 14.66 8.90 -16.47
CA HIS A 32 16.05 9.34 -16.52
C HIS A 32 16.95 8.37 -15.74
N PRO A 33 17.21 7.15 -16.27
CA PRO A 33 17.98 6.13 -15.57
C PRO A 33 19.41 6.57 -15.23
N GLU A 34 19.97 7.52 -15.96
CA GLU A 34 21.24 8.21 -15.64
C GLU A 34 21.25 8.86 -14.25
N VAL A 35 20.09 9.25 -13.73
CA VAL A 35 19.96 9.81 -12.37
C VAL A 35 20.37 8.75 -11.34
N VAL A 36 19.93 7.49 -11.49
CA VAL A 36 20.27 6.40 -10.57
C VAL A 36 21.76 6.09 -10.61
N LEU A 37 22.35 6.08 -11.80
CA LEU A 37 23.78 5.78 -11.99
C LEU A 37 24.69 6.84 -11.36
N ASN A 38 24.23 8.10 -11.36
CA ASN A 38 24.96 9.22 -10.76
C ASN A 38 24.66 9.42 -9.26
N LEU A 39 23.75 8.65 -8.66
CA LEU A 39 23.50 8.72 -7.22
C LEU A 39 24.72 8.20 -6.43
N PRO A 40 25.05 8.81 -5.28
CA PRO A 40 25.95 8.21 -4.30
C PRO A 40 25.46 6.82 -3.89
N ALA A 41 26.37 5.94 -3.44
CA ALA A 41 26.04 4.57 -3.02
C ALA A 41 24.87 4.50 -2.01
N PHE A 42 24.76 5.49 -1.11
CA PHE A 42 23.63 5.61 -0.20
C PHE A 42 22.30 5.84 -0.94
N GLY A 43 22.26 6.73 -1.94
CA GLY A 43 21.07 7.01 -2.74
C GLY A 43 20.61 5.81 -3.55
N GLN A 44 21.55 5.05 -4.14
CA GLN A 44 21.24 3.81 -4.83
C GLN A 44 20.62 2.76 -3.89
N LYS A 45 21.15 2.64 -2.66
CA LYS A 45 20.61 1.73 -1.64
C LYS A 45 19.20 2.13 -1.20
N VAL A 46 18.95 3.42 -0.98
CA VAL A 46 17.61 3.94 -0.66
C VAL A 46 16.63 3.66 -1.81
N PHE A 47 17.06 3.88 -3.06
CA PHE A 47 16.24 3.57 -4.23
C PHE A 47 15.91 2.07 -4.31
N GLN A 48 16.89 1.18 -4.14
CA GLN A 48 16.66 -0.27 -4.10
C GLN A 48 15.67 -0.68 -3.02
N TRP A 49 15.78 -0.13 -1.81
CA TRP A 49 14.84 -0.40 -0.72
C TRP A 49 13.43 0.09 -1.04
N SER A 50 13.32 1.27 -1.66
CA SER A 50 12.03 1.80 -2.08
C SER A 50 11.35 0.93 -3.14
N MET A 51 12.12 0.38 -4.09
CA MET A 51 11.60 -0.54 -5.10
C MET A 51 11.21 -1.90 -4.50
N ALA A 52 11.89 -2.35 -3.44
CA ALA A 52 11.62 -3.62 -2.79
C ALA A 52 10.39 -3.60 -1.86
N GLY A 53 10.11 -2.48 -1.20
CA GLY A 53 9.08 -2.43 -0.15
C GLY A 53 8.37 -1.09 0.03
N GLY A 54 8.70 -0.07 -0.76
CA GLY A 54 8.09 1.26 -0.64
C GLY A 54 6.58 1.24 -0.80
N GLY A 55 6.06 0.45 -1.75
CA GLY A 55 4.62 0.26 -1.93
C GLY A 55 3.94 -0.39 -0.72
N VAL A 56 4.55 -1.42 -0.14
CA VAL A 56 4.04 -2.10 1.06
C VAL A 56 3.98 -1.13 2.24
N VAL A 57 5.07 -0.40 2.48
CA VAL A 57 5.14 0.59 3.57
C VAL A 57 4.08 1.67 3.37
N ASN A 58 3.93 2.17 2.14
CA ASN A 58 2.92 3.18 1.83
C ASN A 58 1.50 2.70 2.16
N ILE A 59 1.10 1.52 1.68
CA ILE A 59 -0.24 0.94 1.90
C ILE A 59 -0.50 0.71 3.39
N ILE A 60 0.45 0.11 4.11
CA ILE A 60 0.28 -0.23 5.53
C ILE A 60 0.16 1.03 6.38
N LEU A 61 0.97 2.06 6.11
CA LEU A 61 0.87 3.33 6.83
C LEU A 61 -0.48 4.02 6.57
N GLY A 62 -0.95 4.03 5.32
CA GLY A 62 -2.27 4.57 4.96
C GLY A 62 -3.41 3.83 5.66
N ALA A 63 -3.38 2.50 5.62
CA ALA A 63 -4.38 1.66 6.26
C ALA A 63 -4.43 1.82 7.78
N ILE A 64 -3.28 1.90 8.45
CA ILE A 64 -3.23 2.14 9.90
C ILE A 64 -3.78 3.53 10.23
N ALA A 65 -3.39 4.57 9.47
CA ALA A 65 -3.88 5.93 9.69
C ALA A 65 -5.41 5.99 9.59
N VAL A 66 -5.99 5.44 8.52
CA VAL A 66 -7.44 5.42 8.29
C VAL A 66 -8.16 4.56 9.33
N ALA A 67 -7.62 3.39 9.70
CA ALA A 67 -8.20 2.53 10.72
C ALA A 67 -8.30 3.24 12.09
N ILE A 68 -7.23 3.91 12.51
CA ILE A 68 -7.21 4.66 13.77
C ILE A 68 -8.18 5.84 13.72
N PHE A 69 -8.21 6.57 12.60
CA PHE A 69 -9.15 7.67 12.39
C PHE A 69 -10.61 7.19 12.44
N ALA A 70 -10.96 6.15 11.69
CA ALA A 70 -12.31 5.59 11.63
C ALA A 70 -12.77 5.08 12.99
N TYR A 71 -11.91 4.33 13.70
CA TYR A 71 -12.19 3.85 15.04
C TYR A 71 -12.48 5.01 16.01
N ARG A 72 -11.68 6.08 15.97
CA ARG A 72 -11.81 7.25 16.87
C ARG A 72 -13.04 8.10 16.57
N THR A 73 -13.40 8.24 15.30
CA THR A 73 -14.42 9.20 14.85
C THR A 73 -15.79 8.55 14.66
N LEU A 74 -15.82 7.32 14.16
CA LEU A 74 -17.04 6.59 13.79
C LEU A 74 -17.35 5.42 14.74
N GLY A 75 -16.38 5.02 15.56
CA GLY A 75 -16.49 3.88 16.46
C GLY A 75 -16.22 2.53 15.78
N ALA A 76 -16.06 1.50 16.61
CA ALA A 76 -15.66 0.16 16.16
C ALA A 76 -16.66 -0.47 15.18
N TRP A 77 -17.96 -0.26 15.39
CA TRP A 77 -19.00 -0.82 14.54
C TRP A 77 -18.82 -0.37 13.09
N HIS A 78 -18.90 0.94 12.83
CA HIS A 78 -18.80 1.50 11.48
C HIS A 78 -17.45 1.19 10.82
N TRP A 79 -16.36 1.26 11.59
CA TRP A 79 -15.03 0.91 11.08
C TRP A 79 -14.99 -0.56 10.61
N LEU A 80 -15.41 -1.51 11.44
CA LEU A 80 -15.34 -2.93 11.10
C LEU A 80 -16.36 -3.34 10.03
N THR A 81 -17.57 -2.78 10.05
CA THR A 81 -18.59 -3.04 9.03
C THR A 81 -18.23 -2.48 7.66
N PHE A 82 -17.26 -1.55 7.58
CA PHE A 82 -16.70 -1.11 6.31
C PHE A 82 -15.44 -1.89 5.93
N MET A 83 -14.50 -2.02 6.85
CA MET A 83 -13.21 -2.70 6.62
C MET A 83 -13.39 -4.16 6.21
N LEU A 84 -14.21 -4.92 6.93
CA LEU A 84 -14.34 -6.37 6.68
C LEU A 84 -14.95 -6.64 5.29
N PRO A 85 -16.09 -6.03 4.89
CA PRO A 85 -16.58 -6.20 3.52
C PRO A 85 -15.60 -5.71 2.46
N ALA A 86 -14.97 -4.54 2.64
CA ALA A 86 -14.01 -4.02 1.65
C ALA A 86 -12.85 -4.99 1.40
N VAL A 87 -12.24 -5.52 2.46
CA VAL A 87 -11.14 -6.49 2.37
C VAL A 87 -11.61 -7.81 1.80
N CYS A 88 -12.76 -8.35 2.25
CA CYS A 88 -13.26 -9.63 1.76
C CYS A 88 -13.68 -9.59 0.30
N ILE A 89 -14.38 -8.52 -0.12
CA ILE A 89 -14.79 -8.32 -1.52
C ILE A 89 -13.54 -8.18 -2.38
N SER A 90 -12.60 -7.31 -1.99
CA SER A 90 -11.35 -7.13 -2.73
C SER A 90 -10.58 -8.45 -2.86
N LEU A 91 -10.31 -9.14 -1.76
CA LEU A 91 -9.57 -10.41 -1.81
C LEU A 91 -10.26 -11.45 -2.70
N SER A 92 -11.59 -11.56 -2.61
CA SER A 92 -12.35 -12.50 -3.43
C SER A 92 -12.30 -12.13 -4.92
N SER A 93 -12.46 -10.85 -5.26
CA SER A 93 -12.38 -10.36 -6.64
C SER A 93 -10.97 -10.49 -7.22
N GLU A 94 -9.94 -10.24 -6.43
CA GLU A 94 -8.54 -10.36 -6.83
C GLU A 94 -8.12 -11.83 -7.04
N LEU A 95 -8.53 -12.74 -6.14
CA LEU A 95 -8.27 -14.18 -6.30
C LEU A 95 -9.02 -14.75 -7.50
N LEU A 96 -10.27 -14.32 -7.70
CA LEU A 96 -11.05 -14.71 -8.88
C LEU A 96 -10.40 -14.17 -10.16
N GLY A 97 -9.95 -12.91 -10.16
CA GLY A 97 -9.28 -12.27 -11.30
C GLY A 97 -7.96 -12.93 -11.66
N THR A 98 -7.06 -13.07 -10.69
CA THR A 98 -5.75 -13.69 -10.91
C THR A 98 -5.80 -15.20 -11.19
N GLY A 99 -6.89 -15.87 -10.82
CA GLY A 99 -7.09 -17.29 -11.05
C GLY A 99 -7.88 -17.64 -12.31
N THR A 100 -8.84 -16.79 -12.72
CA THR A 100 -9.79 -17.11 -13.81
C THR A 100 -9.90 -16.04 -14.90
N GLY A 101 -9.29 -14.87 -14.71
CA GLY A 101 -9.39 -13.74 -15.63
C GLY A 101 -10.64 -12.87 -15.45
N PHE A 102 -11.60 -13.26 -14.60
CA PHE A 102 -12.77 -12.43 -14.27
C PHE A 102 -12.65 -11.88 -12.84
N PRO A 103 -12.91 -10.59 -12.56
CA PRO A 103 -13.57 -9.60 -13.42
C PRO A 103 -12.63 -8.66 -14.20
N PHE A 104 -11.30 -8.77 -14.06
CA PHE A 104 -10.35 -7.74 -14.53
C PHE A 104 -9.53 -8.10 -15.78
N GLY A 105 -9.75 -9.28 -16.37
CA GLY A 105 -8.91 -9.86 -17.41
C GLY A 105 -7.76 -10.71 -16.84
N ASP A 106 -6.94 -11.26 -17.72
CA ASP A 106 -5.77 -12.06 -17.34
C ASP A 106 -4.61 -11.14 -16.90
N TYR A 107 -4.22 -11.23 -15.63
CA TYR A 107 -3.06 -10.53 -15.07
C TYR A 107 -2.45 -11.29 -13.91
N HIS A 108 -1.19 -10.97 -13.59
CA HIS A 108 -0.48 -11.56 -12.46
C HIS A 108 0.29 -10.49 -11.68
N TYR A 109 0.23 -10.57 -10.35
CA TYR A 109 1.03 -9.72 -9.49
C TYR A 109 2.50 -10.12 -9.51
N LEU A 110 3.37 -9.11 -9.47
CA LEU A 110 4.77 -9.27 -9.12
C LEU A 110 4.94 -9.43 -7.60
N ASN A 111 6.19 -9.58 -7.13
CA ASN A 111 6.50 -9.83 -5.71
C ASN A 111 6.82 -8.55 -4.91
N GLY A 112 6.62 -7.36 -5.50
CA GLY A 112 6.97 -6.08 -4.87
C GLY A 112 6.00 -5.57 -3.80
N LEU A 113 4.87 -6.26 -3.59
CA LEU A 113 3.80 -5.85 -2.68
C LEU A 113 3.64 -6.81 -1.48
N GLY A 114 4.72 -7.50 -1.12
CA GLY A 114 4.75 -8.42 0.01
C GLY A 114 4.32 -9.84 -0.36
N TYR A 115 4.04 -10.66 0.66
CA TYR A 115 3.69 -12.06 0.46
C TYR A 115 2.32 -12.21 -0.21
N LYS A 116 2.16 -13.29 -0.98
CA LYS A 116 0.93 -13.57 -1.72
C LYS A 116 0.04 -14.58 -0.99
N ILE A 117 -1.23 -14.25 -0.88
CA ILE A 117 -2.30 -15.15 -0.46
C ILE A 117 -2.56 -16.14 -1.60
N ALA A 118 -2.56 -17.44 -1.28
CA ALA A 118 -2.65 -18.54 -2.24
C ALA A 118 -1.59 -18.50 -3.37
N GLY A 119 -0.48 -17.76 -3.18
CA GLY A 119 0.54 -17.56 -4.22
C GLY A 119 0.13 -16.60 -5.34
N LEU A 120 -1.06 -16.00 -5.29
CA LEU A 120 -1.63 -15.18 -6.36
C LEU A 120 -1.67 -13.69 -6.03
N VAL A 121 -2.29 -13.33 -4.90
CA VAL A 121 -2.65 -11.93 -4.58
C VAL A 121 -1.83 -11.41 -3.40
N PRO A 122 -1.08 -10.31 -3.52
CA PRO A 122 -0.37 -9.72 -2.40
C PRO A 122 -1.33 -9.27 -1.29
N PHE A 123 -1.00 -9.57 -0.03
CA PHE A 123 -1.89 -9.28 1.11
C PHE A 123 -2.22 -7.78 1.28
N THR A 124 -1.37 -6.89 0.76
CA THR A 124 -1.60 -5.45 0.82
C THR A 124 -2.71 -4.98 -0.13
N ILE A 125 -3.02 -5.73 -1.19
CA ILE A 125 -4.04 -5.32 -2.18
C ILE A 125 -5.44 -5.29 -1.53
N PRO A 126 -5.91 -6.36 -0.85
CA PRO A 126 -7.19 -6.29 -0.16
C PRO A 126 -7.28 -5.17 0.89
N ILE A 127 -6.17 -4.88 1.55
CA ILE A 127 -6.08 -3.82 2.57
C ILE A 127 -6.14 -2.44 1.91
N SER A 128 -5.62 -2.28 0.68
CA SER A 128 -5.63 -0.97 0.02
C SER A 128 -7.03 -0.50 -0.32
N TRP A 129 -7.90 -1.42 -0.71
CA TRP A 129 -9.31 -1.13 -0.99
C TRP A 129 -10.05 -0.58 0.23
N PHE A 130 -9.68 -1.01 1.45
CA PHE A 130 -10.27 -0.48 2.68
C PHE A 130 -9.89 0.99 2.92
N TYR A 131 -8.62 1.37 2.81
CA TYR A 131 -8.21 2.73 3.19
C TYR A 131 -8.44 3.76 2.07
N MET A 132 -8.64 3.29 0.84
CA MET A 132 -8.91 4.13 -0.34
C MET A 132 -10.41 4.36 -0.60
N GLY A 133 -11.29 3.47 -0.13
CA GLY A 133 -12.74 3.56 -0.27
C GLY A 133 -13.39 4.43 0.79
#